data_AF-A0A536SEC2-F1
#
_entry.id   AF-A0A536SEC2-F1
#
_cell.length_a   1.000
_cell.length_b   1.000
_cell.length_c   1.000
_cell.angle_alpha   90.00
_cell.angle_beta   90.00
_cell.angle_gamma   90.00
#
_symmetry.space_group_name_H-M   'P 1'
#
loop_
_entity.id
_entity.type
_entity.pdbx_description
1 polymer ?
#
loop_
_entity_poly.entity_id
_entity_poly.type
_entity_poly.pdbx_seq_one_letter_code
_entity_poly.pdbx_strand_id
1 'polypeptide(L)'
;DLEKNGVTMTENQRRTKEREFSEQNRDFQRKQREFREDLNQRRNEELAQVVEQANRVIRQIAEQEKFDIIFQDAVFASPRIDITDKVIKALDQGKPPAK
;
A
#
# COMPACT_ATOMS: atom_id res chain seq x y z
N ASP A 1 -31.48 0.04 -18.03
CA ASP A 1 -32.48 0.98 -18.58
C ASP A 1 -32.36 1.34 -20.04
N LEU A 2 -31.16 1.35 -20.68
CA LEU A 2 -31.06 1.54 -22.14
C LEU A 2 -31.68 0.37 -22.93
N GLU A 3 -31.37 -0.87 -22.56
CA GLU A 3 -31.88 -2.07 -23.27
C GLU A 3 -33.39 -2.29 -23.03
N LYS A 4 -33.90 -1.97 -21.84
CA LYS A 4 -35.31 -2.15 -21.49
C LYS A 4 -36.26 -1.11 -22.10
N ASN A 5 -35.78 0.11 -22.37
CA ASN A 5 -36.60 1.23 -22.89
C ASN A 5 -36.20 1.66 -24.31
N GLY A 6 -35.28 0.96 -24.98
CA GLY A 6 -34.77 1.34 -26.30
C GLY A 6 -35.84 1.38 -27.40
N VAL A 7 -36.96 0.67 -27.20
CA VAL A 7 -38.07 0.58 -28.17
C VAL A 7 -39.04 1.78 -28.08
N THR A 8 -39.00 2.57 -27.01
CA THR A 8 -39.90 3.72 -26.77
C THR A 8 -39.19 5.08 -26.73
N MET A 9 -37.86 5.11 -26.86
CA MET A 9 -37.08 6.36 -26.85
C MET A 9 -36.96 6.96 -28.26
N THR A 10 -37.07 8.29 -28.37
CA THR A 10 -36.76 8.97 -29.63
C THR A 10 -35.25 8.92 -29.92
N GLU A 11 -34.85 8.98 -31.19
CA GLU A 11 -33.45 8.90 -31.62
C GLU A 11 -32.55 9.95 -30.91
N ASN A 12 -33.08 11.14 -30.68
CA ASN A 12 -32.42 12.19 -29.90
C ASN A 12 -32.22 11.81 -28.42
N GLN A 13 -33.24 11.25 -27.76
CA GLN A 13 -33.12 10.81 -26.37
C GLN A 13 -32.12 9.66 -26.22
N ARG A 14 -32.11 8.73 -27.20
CA ARG A 14 -31.15 7.63 -27.23
C ARG A 14 -29.71 8.15 -27.36
N ARG A 15 -29.46 9.07 -28.28
CA ARG A 15 -28.14 9.69 -28.49
C ARG A 15 -27.64 10.46 -27.27
N THR A 16 -28.53 11.15 -26.55
CA THR A 16 -28.17 11.82 -25.30
C THR A 16 -27.77 10.82 -24.22
N LYS A 17 -28.56 9.76 -24.00
CA LYS A 17 -28.22 8.71 -23.02
C LYS A 17 -26.94 7.95 -23.38
N GLU A 18 -26.68 7.70 -24.66
CA GLU A 18 -25.43 7.07 -25.11
C GLU A 18 -24.20 7.95 -24.79
N ARG A 19 -24.31 9.27 -24.95
CA ARG A 19 -23.24 10.20 -24.54
C ARG A 19 -23.05 10.22 -23.03
N GLU A 20 -24.13 10.36 -22.27
CA GLU A 20 -24.07 10.34 -20.80
C GLU A 20 -23.44 9.04 -20.28
N PHE A 21 -23.83 7.90 -20.84
CA PHE A 21 -23.24 6.61 -20.51
C PHE A 21 -21.75 6.56 -20.85
N SER A 22 -21.36 7.05 -22.03
CA SER A 22 -19.95 7.12 -22.41
C SER A 22 -19.14 8.03 -21.49
N GLU A 23 -19.69 9.17 -21.07
CA GLU A 23 -19.07 10.09 -20.12
C GLU A 23 -18.92 9.44 -18.75
N GLN A 24 -19.98 8.84 -18.22
CA GLN A 24 -19.95 8.10 -16.96
C GLN A 24 -18.94 6.95 -16.98
N ASN A 25 -18.84 6.21 -18.09
CA ASN A 25 -17.87 5.14 -18.22
C ASN A 25 -16.43 5.68 -18.22
N ARG A 26 -16.16 6.80 -18.91
CA ARG A 26 -14.83 7.44 -18.88
C ARG A 26 -14.46 7.92 -17.48
N ASP A 27 -15.42 8.53 -16.79
CA ASP A 27 -15.27 9.00 -15.41
C ASP A 27 -15.03 7.86 -14.43
N PHE A 28 -15.77 6.77 -14.57
CA PHE A 28 -15.58 5.56 -13.77
C PHE A 28 -14.17 4.97 -13.98
N GLN A 29 -13.73 4.85 -15.23
CA GLN A 29 -12.39 4.35 -15.56
C GLN A 29 -11.29 5.27 -15.01
N ARG A 30 -11.48 6.59 -15.04
CA ARG A 30 -10.54 7.55 -14.44
C ARG A 30 -10.46 7.37 -12.92
N LYS A 31 -11.61 7.37 -12.23
CA LYS A 31 -11.68 7.16 -10.78
C LYS A 31 -11.09 5.82 -10.34
N GLN A 32 -11.29 4.77 -11.16
CA GLN A 32 -10.71 3.45 -10.87
C GLN A 32 -9.17 3.48 -10.94
N ARG A 33 -8.58 4.25 -11.86
CA ARG A 33 -7.12 4.43 -11.92
C ARG A 33 -6.61 5.23 -10.73
N GLU A 34 -7.21 6.39 -10.47
CA GLU A 34 -6.88 7.25 -9.32
C GLU A 34 -6.94 6.46 -8.00
N PHE A 35 -8.01 5.68 -7.79
CA PHE A 35 -8.14 4.84 -6.60
C PHE A 35 -7.03 3.78 -6.47
N ARG A 36 -6.63 3.15 -7.58
CA ARG A 36 -5.52 2.17 -7.56
C ARG A 36 -4.18 2.84 -7.26
N GLU A 37 -3.96 4.03 -7.81
CA GLU A 37 -2.75 4.83 -7.57
C GLU A 37 -2.68 5.27 -6.10
N ASP A 38 -3.76 5.83 -5.56
CA ASP A 38 -3.87 6.22 -4.16
C ASP A 38 -3.63 5.03 -3.20
N LEU A 39 -4.22 3.87 -3.50
CA LEU A 39 -4.01 2.66 -2.69
C LEU A 39 -2.54 2.21 -2.71
N ASN A 40 -1.91 2.22 -3.88
CA ASN A 40 -0.51 1.84 -4.00
C ASN A 40 0.40 2.86 -3.29
N GLN A 41 0.11 4.15 -3.42
CA GLN A 41 0.84 5.21 -2.74
C GLN A 41 0.76 5.04 -1.23
N ARG A 42 -0.45 4.95 -0.66
CA ARG A 42 -0.64 4.77 0.79
C ARG A 42 0.04 3.50 1.29
N ARG A 43 -0.08 2.39 0.56
CA ARG A 43 0.60 1.15 0.92
C ARG A 43 2.11 1.33 0.98
N ASN A 44 2.69 2.02 0.01
CA ASN A 44 4.14 2.28 -0.02
C ASN A 44 4.57 3.21 1.12
N GLU A 45 3.76 4.23 1.46
CA GLU A 45 4.00 5.14 2.58
C GLU A 45 4.01 4.39 3.93
N GLU A 46 3.01 3.55 4.18
CA GLU A 46 2.93 2.73 5.41
C GLU A 46 4.10 1.74 5.49
N LEU A 47 4.46 1.09 4.37
CA LEU A 47 5.62 0.21 4.32
C LEU A 47 6.93 0.97 4.59
N ALA A 48 7.08 2.18 4.03
CA ALA A 48 8.26 3.01 4.26
C ALA A 48 8.39 3.41 5.74
N GLN A 49 7.29 3.75 6.41
CA GLN A 49 7.28 4.06 7.83
C GLN A 49 7.73 2.87 8.68
N VAL A 50 7.26 1.66 8.36
CA VAL A 50 7.68 0.42 9.07
C VAL A 50 9.18 0.17 8.89
N VAL A 51 9.69 0.31 7.66
CA VAL A 51 11.13 0.14 7.37
C VAL A 51 11.96 1.20 8.10
N GLU A 52 11.50 2.45 8.16
CA GLU A 52 12.20 3.50 8.89
C GLU A 52 12.27 3.20 10.40
N GLN A 53 11.16 2.74 10.98
CA GLN A 53 11.10 2.34 12.39
C GLN A 53 12.05 1.18 12.67
N ALA A 54 12.05 0.15 11.80
CA ALA A 54 12.98 -0.98 11.88
C ALA A 54 14.43 -0.51 11.85
N ASN A 55 14.80 0.34 10.90
CA ASN A 55 16.16 0.89 10.79
C ASN A 55 16.59 1.68 12.03
N ARG A 56 15.66 2.40 12.67
CA ARG A 56 15.94 3.12 13.92
C ARG A 56 16.24 2.16 15.07
N VAL A 57 15.42 1.12 15.22
CA VAL A 57 15.62 0.09 16.25
C VAL A 57 16.92 -0.68 16.03
N ILE A 58 17.22 -1.05 14.78
CA ILE A 58 18.47 -1.71 14.40
C ILE A 58 19.68 -0.88 14.83
N ARG A 59 19.67 0.45 14.59
CA ARG A 59 20.75 1.35 15.03
C ARG A 59 20.89 1.41 16.55
N GLN A 60 19.78 1.48 17.28
CA GLN A 60 19.81 1.49 18.75
C GLN A 60 20.43 0.19 19.30
N ILE A 61 20.05 -0.96 18.75
CA ILE A 61 20.63 -2.25 19.12
C ILE A 61 22.11 -2.28 18.76
N ALA A 62 22.49 -1.78 17.58
CA ALA A 62 23.89 -1.71 17.16
C ALA A 62 24.76 -0.91 18.12
N GLU A 63 24.28 0.26 18.58
CA GLU A 63 25.00 1.10 19.53
C GLU A 63 25.08 0.47 20.93
N GLN A 64 23.98 -0.12 21.42
CA GLN A 64 23.91 -0.75 22.73
C GLN A 64 24.81 -1.98 22.85
N GLU A 65 24.84 -2.81 21.79
CA GLU A 65 25.60 -4.06 21.77
C GLU A 65 26.96 -3.91 21.09
N LYS A 66 27.27 -2.70 20.59
CA LYS A 66 28.54 -2.35 19.94
C LYS A 66 28.82 -3.21 18.72
N PHE A 67 27.81 -3.38 17.86
CA PHE A 67 28.00 -4.01 16.55
C PHE A 67 28.70 -3.04 15.60
N ASP A 68 29.71 -3.55 14.90
CA ASP A 68 30.40 -2.79 13.86
C ASP A 68 29.62 -2.81 12.54
N ILE A 69 28.98 -3.94 12.20
CA ILE A 69 28.28 -4.16 10.93
C ILE A 69 27.08 -5.08 11.14
N ILE A 70 25.98 -4.82 10.42
CA ILE A 70 24.77 -5.66 10.36
C ILE A 70 24.50 -6.02 8.89
N PHE A 71 24.19 -7.29 8.62
CA PHE A 71 23.90 -7.80 7.28
C PHE A 71 22.40 -8.14 7.13
N GLN A 72 21.77 -7.71 6.03
CA GLN A 72 20.34 -7.97 5.75
C GLN A 72 20.12 -9.17 4.80
N ASP A 73 21.01 -9.37 3.82
CA ASP A 73 20.85 -10.38 2.75
C ASP A 73 21.99 -11.41 2.77
N ALA A 74 22.23 -12.03 3.93
CA ALA A 74 23.22 -13.10 4.04
C ALA A 74 22.66 -14.43 3.49
N VAL A 75 23.40 -15.08 2.58
CA VAL A 75 23.04 -16.42 2.06
C VAL A 75 23.00 -17.46 3.19
N PHE A 76 23.86 -17.28 4.21
CA PHE A 76 23.88 -18.10 5.40
C PHE A 76 24.38 -17.27 6.59
N ALA A 77 23.66 -17.32 7.71
CA ALA A 77 24.07 -16.79 8.99
C ALA A 77 23.78 -17.82 10.07
N SER A 78 24.71 -18.05 10.99
CA SER A 78 24.44 -18.94 12.12
C SER A 78 23.42 -18.29 13.06
N PRO A 79 22.49 -19.03 13.69
CA PRO A 79 21.52 -18.45 14.62
C PRO A 79 22.14 -17.67 15.79
N ARG A 80 23.40 -17.98 16.14
CA ARG A 80 24.17 -17.29 17.18
C ARG A 80 24.41 -15.81 16.89
N ILE A 81 24.47 -15.41 15.61
CA ILE A 81 24.71 -14.03 15.18
C ILE A 81 23.46 -13.35 14.64
N ASP A 82 22.33 -14.06 14.61
CA ASP A 82 21.06 -13.54 14.15
C ASP A 82 20.41 -12.69 15.25
N ILE A 83 20.11 -11.44 14.92
CA ILE A 83 19.46 -10.48 15.82
C ILE A 83 17.99 -10.20 15.45
N THR A 84 17.43 -10.92 14.47
CA THR A 84 16.09 -10.67 13.92
C THR A 84 15.02 -10.68 15.01
N ASP A 85 14.99 -11.71 15.87
CA ASP A 85 14.05 -11.81 16.98
C ASP A 85 14.20 -10.66 17.98
N LYS A 86 15.42 -10.16 18.17
CA LYS A 86 15.71 -9.03 19.05
C LYS A 86 15.16 -7.73 18.47
N VAL A 87 15.36 -7.51 17.17
CA VAL A 87 14.83 -6.36 16.45
C VAL A 87 13.30 -6.39 16.47
N ILE A 88 12.67 -7.54 16.23
CA ILE A 88 11.20 -7.69 16.27
C ILE A 88 10.66 -7.33 17.66
N LYS A 89 11.25 -7.88 18.73
CA LYS A 89 10.83 -7.56 20.11
C LYS A 89 10.98 -6.08 20.45
N ALA A 90 12.07 -5.45 20.01
CA ALA A 90 12.28 -4.03 20.24
C ALA A 90 11.33 -3.15 19.40
N LEU A 91 10.95 -3.58 18.20
CA LEU A 91 9.94 -2.92 17.37
C LEU A 91 8.55 -2.97 18.01
N ASP A 92 8.15 -4.12 18.55
CA ASP A 92 6.85 -4.29 19.21
C ASP A 92 6.72 -3.43 20.49
N GLN A 93 7.82 -3.24 21.21
CA GLN A 93 7.85 -2.37 22.40
C GLN A 93 7.72 -0.87 22.06
N GLY A 94 8.12 -0.47 20.84
CA GLY A 94 7.96 0.89 20.33
C GLY A 94 6.62 1.17 19.66
N LYS A 95 5.76 0.14 19.50
CA LYS A 95 4.44 0.27 18.88
C LYS A 95 3.45 0.78 19.93
N PRO A 96 2.79 1.93 19.74
CA PRO A 96 1.65 2.28 20.58
C PRO A 96 0.59 1.17 20.45
N PRO A 97 -0.13 0.83 21.54
CA PRO A 97 -1.14 -0.22 21.48
C PRO A 97 -2.12 0.10 20.36
N ALA A 98 -2.36 -0.90 19.51
CA ALA A 98 -3.36 -0.79 18.46
C ALA A 98 -4.68 -0.35 19.10
N LYS A 99 -5.18 0.82 18.69
CA LYS A 99 -6.51 1.29 19.06
C LYS A 99 -7.58 0.49 18.33
#